data_AF-A0A284RVN6-F1
#
_entry.id   AF-A0A284RVN6-F1
#
_cell.length_a   1.000
_cell.length_b   1.000
_cell.length_c   1.000
_cell.angle_alpha   90.00
_cell.angle_beta   90.00
_cell.angle_gamma   90.00
#
_symmetry.space_group_name_H-M   'P 1'
#
loop_
_entity.id
_entity.type
_entity.pdbx_description
1 polymer ?
#
loop_
_entity_poly.entity_id
_entity_poly.type
_entity_poly.pdbx_seq_one_letter_code
_entity_poly.pdbx_strand_id
1 'polypeptide(L)' 'MSYVIFGRAIKNEYLALGTFASVFGGAFLATRGGKKDAPAPTLVEQVKANVTSGNSEEEELINSIKKFVEEAEKEAKH' A
#
# COMPACT_ATOMS: atom_id res chain seq x y z
N MET A 1 25.51 2.68 20.95
CA MET A 1 24.31 3.24 21.63
C MET A 1 23.23 2.16 21.67
N SER A 2 22.32 2.20 22.64
CA SER A 2 21.20 1.25 22.76
C SER A 2 19.90 1.97 23.11
N TYR A 3 18.78 1.46 22.59
CA TYR A 3 17.44 1.93 22.91
C TYR A 3 16.69 0.92 23.79
N VAL A 4 15.84 1.40 24.69
CA VAL A 4 14.94 0.53 25.46
C VAL A 4 13.63 0.42 24.69
N ILE A 5 13.33 -0.79 24.22
CA ILE A 5 12.11 -1.11 23.47
C ILE A 5 11.38 -2.20 24.27
N PHE A 6 10.11 -1.95 24.63
CA PHE A 6 9.31 -2.84 25.50
C PHE A 6 10.04 -3.29 26.78
N GLY A 7 10.78 -2.38 27.42
CA GLY A 7 11.52 -2.66 28.66
C GLY A 7 12.82 -3.47 28.48
N ARG A 8 13.25 -3.73 27.24
CA ARG A 8 14.53 -4.40 26.96
C ARG A 8 15.48 -3.49 26.19
N ALA A 9 16.74 -3.47 26.61
CA ALA A 9 17.79 -2.74 25.89
C ALA A 9 18.15 -3.48 24.59
N ILE A 10 17.92 -2.83 23.46
CA ILE A 10 18.29 -3.30 22.12
C ILE A 10 19.40 -2.40 21.59
N LYS A 11 20.49 -3.01 21.12
CA LYS A 11 21.60 -2.28 20.51
C LYS A 11 21.16 -1.68 19.17
N ASN A 12 21.62 -0.46 18.87
CA ASN A 12 21.24 0.26 17.66
C ASN A 12 21.57 -0.52 16.39
N GLU A 13 22.66 -1.29 16.39
CA GLU A 13 23.09 -2.13 15.28
C GLU A 13 22.04 -3.18 14.93
N TYR A 14 21.45 -3.84 15.93
CA TYR A 14 20.39 -4.83 15.69
C TYR A 14 19.07 -4.20 15.30
N LEU A 15 18.75 -3.03 15.86
CA LEU A 15 17.56 -2.29 15.49
C LEU A 15 17.59 -1.89 14.01
N ALA A 16 18.71 -1.31 13.56
CA ALA A 16 18.92 -0.92 12.17
C ALA A 16 18.86 -2.13 11.22
N LEU A 17 19.54 -3.22 11.56
CA LEU A 17 19.51 -4.45 10.76
C LEU A 17 18.09 -5.05 10.67
N GLY A 18 17.34 -5.04 11.77
CA GLY A 18 15.95 -5.49 11.79
C GLY A 18 15.05 -4.67 10.87
N THR A 19 15.18 -3.34 10.90
CA THR A 19 14.43 -2.43 10.01
C THR A 19 14.78 -2.66 8.55
N PHE A 20 16.05 -2.79 8.21
CA PHE A 20 16.44 -3.08 6.82
C PHE A 20 15.91 -4.44 6.38
N ALA A 21 16.07 -5.48 7.18
CA ALA A 21 15.56 -6.81 6.87
C ALA A 21 14.03 -6.83 6.70
N SER A 22 13.28 -6.10 7.54
CA SER A 22 11.82 -6.03 7.43
C SER A 22 11.38 -5.28 6.17
N VAL A 23 12.03 -4.16 5.85
CA VAL A 23 11.69 -3.37 4.66
C VAL A 23 12.04 -4.14 3.38
N PHE A 24 13.27 -4.65 3.27
CA PHE A 24 13.68 -5.42 2.11
C PHE A 24 12.91 -6.73 1.98
N GLY A 25 12.69 -7.44 3.09
CA GLY A 25 11.92 -8.68 3.11
C GLY A 25 10.45 -8.45 2.74
N GLY A 26 9.82 -7.40 3.29
CA GLY A 26 8.45 -7.02 2.97
C GLY A 26 8.29 -6.60 1.52
N ALA A 27 9.19 -5.74 1.02
CA ALA A 27 9.22 -5.33 -0.38
C ALA A 27 9.41 -6.56 -1.30
N PHE A 28 10.39 -7.42 -0.99
CA PHE A 28 10.62 -8.63 -1.75
C PHE A 28 9.40 -9.55 -1.76
N LEU A 29 8.75 -9.78 -0.62
CA LEU A 29 7.53 -10.60 -0.57
C LEU A 29 6.38 -9.98 -1.36
N ALA A 30 6.21 -8.66 -1.29
CA ALA A 30 5.20 -7.93 -2.06
C ALA A 30 5.46 -8.01 -3.57
N THR A 31 6.73 -7.98 -4.00
CA THR A 31 7.11 -7.97 -5.42
C THR A 31 7.46 -9.34 -5.99
N ARG A 32 7.65 -10.37 -5.16
CA ARG A 32 8.16 -11.70 -5.57
C ARG A 32 7.21 -12.48 -6.49
N GLY A 33 6.01 -11.97 -6.77
CA GLY A 33 5.17 -12.46 -7.84
C GLY A 33 4.43 -13.75 -7.47
N GLY A 34 3.11 -13.65 -7.48
CA GLY A 34 2.19 -14.75 -7.24
C GLY A 34 0.97 -14.57 -8.11
N LYS A 35 1.18 -14.68 -9.44
CA LYS A 35 0.21 -14.99 -10.49
C LYS A 35 0.98 -14.97 -11.82
N LYS A 36 1.03 -16.10 -12.53
CA LYS A 36 1.22 -16.03 -13.98
C LYS A 36 0.02 -15.25 -14.47
N ASP A 37 0.22 -14.06 -15.02
CA ASP A 37 -0.84 -13.33 -15.68
C ASP A 37 -1.44 -14.29 -16.72
N ALA A 38 -2.70 -14.68 -16.52
CA ALA A 38 -3.52 -15.07 -17.64
C ALA A 38 -3.44 -13.93 -18.66
N PRO A 39 -3.37 -14.21 -19.98
CA PRO A 39 -3.15 -13.19 -20.99
C PRO A 39 -4.06 -12.00 -20.70
N ALA A 40 -3.46 -10.80 -20.63
CA ALA A 40 -4.16 -9.59 -20.26
C ALA A 40 -5.49 -9.52 -21.04
N PRO A 41 -6.64 -9.38 -20.35
CA PRO A 41 -7.93 -9.30 -21.04
C PRO A 41 -7.87 -8.14 -22.00
N THR A 42 -8.41 -8.35 -23.20
CA THR A 42 -8.45 -7.31 -24.22
C THR A 42 -9.18 -6.07 -23.67
N LEU A 43 -8.86 -4.87 -24.16
CA LEU A 43 -9.55 -3.63 -23.77
C LEU A 43 -11.08 -3.76 -23.79
N VAL A 44 -11.60 -4.60 -24.69
CA VAL A 44 -13.02 -4.89 -24.85
C VAL A 44 -13.59 -5.70 -23.66
N GLU A 45 -12.84 -6.67 -23.13
CA GLU A 45 -13.25 -7.46 -21.95
C GLU A 45 -13.13 -6.66 -20.65
N GLN A 46 -12.13 -5.80 -20.52
CA GLN A 46 -11.97 -4.91 -19.36
C GLN A 46 -13.10 -3.88 -19.27
N VAL A 47 -13.48 -3.27 -20.39
CA VAL A 47 -14.61 -2.32 -20.44
C VAL A 47 -15.93 -3.05 -20.15
N LYS A 48 -16.10 -4.28 -20.65
CA LYS A 48 -17.33 -5.06 -20.40
C LYS A 48 -17.47 -5.49 -18.94
N ALA A 49 -16.36 -5.83 -18.28
CA ALA A 49 -16.34 -6.17 -16.86
C ALA A 49 -16.64 -4.95 -15.98
N ASN A 50 -16.01 -3.80 -16.25
CA ASN A 50 -16.23 -2.56 -15.48
C ASN A 50 -17.61 -1.94 -15.67
N VAL A 51 -18.27 -2.18 -16.81
CA VAL A 51 -19.64 -1.69 -17.06
C VAL A 51 -20.69 -2.61 -16.41
N THR A 52 -20.42 -3.91 -16.28
CA THR A 52 -21.39 -4.86 -15.71
C THR A 52 -21.26 -5.05 -14.20
N SER A 53 -20.08 -4.78 -13.63
CA SER A 53 -19.81 -4.80 -12.21
C SER A 53 -19.70 -3.36 -11.74
N GLY A 54 -20.81 -2.77 -11.31
CA GLY A 54 -20.79 -1.54 -10.52
C GLY A 54 -19.87 -1.74 -9.32
N ASN A 55 -18.64 -1.24 -9.43
CA ASN A 55 -17.53 -1.64 -8.59
C ASN A 55 -17.53 -0.77 -7.34
N SER A 56 -18.16 -1.27 -6.26
CA SER A 56 -18.17 -0.65 -4.94
C SER A 56 -16.77 -0.21 -4.50
N GLU A 57 -15.72 -0.94 -4.91
CA GLU A 57 -14.32 -0.64 -4.60
C GLU A 57 -13.79 0.61 -5.34
N GLU A 58 -14.21 0.87 -6.59
CA GLU A 58 -13.83 2.09 -7.30
C GLU A 58 -14.55 3.32 -6.74
N GLU A 59 -15.82 3.17 -6.36
CA GLU A 59 -16.56 4.26 -5.70
C GLU A 59 -15.94 4.59 -4.33
N GLU A 60 -15.55 3.57 -3.55
CA GLU A 60 -14.82 3.76 -2.29
C GLU A 60 -13.46 4.42 -2.50
N LEU A 61 -12.71 4.02 -3.54
CA LEU A 61 -11.44 4.65 -3.89
C LEU A 61 -11.64 6.12 -4.29
N ILE A 62 -12.61 6.42 -5.14
CA ILE A 62 -12.95 7.79 -5.57
C ILE A 62 -13.36 8.64 -4.36
N ASN A 63 -14.17 8.10 -3.45
CA ASN A 63 -14.58 8.80 -2.23
C ASN A 63 -13.40 9.02 -1.27
N SER A 64 -12.47 8.07 -1.18
CA SER A 64 -11.26 8.22 -0.35
C SER A 64 -10.32 9.32 -0.88
N ILE A 65 -10.16 9.40 -2.22
CA ILE A 65 -9.34 10.42 -2.87
C ILE A 65 -9.97 11.80 -2.70
N LYS A 66 -11.30 11.93 -2.90
CA LYS A 66 -12.01 13.20 -2.69
C LYS A 66 -11.84 13.70 -1.26
N LYS A 67 -12.03 12.82 -0.27
CA LYS A 67 -11.89 13.18 1.14
C LYS A 67 -10.46 13.63 1.48
N PHE A 68 -9.45 12.95 0.95
CA PHE A 68 -8.05 13.32 1.14
C PHE A 68 -7.73 14.70 0.57
N VAL A 69 -8.24 15.01 -0.63
CA VAL A 69 -8.04 16.32 -1.27
C VAL A 69 -8.78 17.41 -0.49
N GLU A 70 -10.03 17.18 -0.08
CA GLU A 70 -10.79 18.14 0.75
C GLU A 70 -10.12 18.42 2.10
N GLU A 71 -9.57 17.39 2.75
CA GLU A 71 -8.85 17.50 4.01
C GLU A 71 -7.54 18.29 3.83
N ALA A 72 -6.77 17.99 2.78
CA ALA A 72 -5.56 18.75 2.44
C ALA A 72 -5.87 20.21 2.07
N GLU A 73 -6.97 20.49 1.36
CA GLU A 73 -7.40 21.87 1.05
C GLU A 73 -7.87 22.63 2.29
N LYS A 74 -8.49 21.95 3.25
CA LYS A 74 -8.93 22.54 4.52
C LYS A 74 -7.75 22.81 5.46
N GLU A 75 -6.77 21.91 5.50
CA GLU A 75 -5.51 22.12 6.23
C GLU A 75 -4.67 23.24 5.62
N ALA A 76 -4.68 23.40 4.29
CA ALA A 76 -3.96 24.48 3.61
C ALA A 76 -4.63 25.87 3.74
N LYS A 77 -5.90 25.94 4.15
CA LYS A 77 -6.66 27.19 4.34
C LYS A 77 -6.76 27.65 5.80
N HIS A 78 -6.02 27.03 6.72
CA HIS A 78 -5.87 27.47 8.12
C HIS A 78 -4.45 27.95 8.43
#